data_AF-A0A7R7XZM8-F1
#
_entry.id   AF-A0A7R7XZM8-F1
#
_cell.length_a   1.000
_cell.length_b   1.000
_cell.length_c   1.000
_cell.angle_alpha   90.00
_cell.angle_beta   90.00
_cell.angle_gamma   90.00
#
_symmetry.space_group_name_H-M   'P 1'
#
loop_
_entity.id
_entity.type
_entity.pdbx_description
1 polymer ?
#
loop_
_entity_poly.entity_id
_entity_poly.type
_entity_poly.pdbx_seq_one_letter_code
_entity_poly.pdbx_strand_id
1 'polypeptide(L)'
;MERLSKLDTDNDDAAETLDLTRTLIMTGIKSASKTLQIISQNDSLLEVFLLYNLEFTYAAAIHLAMASALSPEAFDGKASAQEAHSILDQMISNGNKVARVRKEELLHLEGLFHEVAARAESKGLQPLSLTTALGREVDPDEHGFRVGTEEQHLRQLSDDMLPDAHGDPEYDHSMYHGDVLMPSTELLNDIGISSVEFLGIIEQIGNPDTGYSLLDLGQ
;
A
#
# COMPACT_ATOMS: atom_id res chain seq x y z
N MET A 1 47.86 -0.67 14.22
CA MET A 1 46.92 -1.54 13.47
C MET A 1 45.46 -1.35 13.88
N GLU A 2 45.15 -0.97 15.12
CA GLU A 2 43.77 -0.86 15.65
C GLU A 2 42.88 0.26 15.02
N ARG A 3 43.47 1.18 14.26
CA ARG A 3 42.73 2.29 13.59
C ARG A 3 42.16 1.91 12.23
N LEU A 4 42.63 0.82 11.61
CA LEU A 4 42.18 0.38 10.29
C LEU A 4 40.90 -0.47 10.38
N SER A 5 40.82 -1.34 11.40
CA SER A 5 39.66 -2.22 11.61
C SER A 5 38.39 -1.49 12.00
N LYS A 6 38.50 -0.34 12.68
CA LYS A 6 37.35 0.49 13.05
C LYS A 6 36.73 1.19 11.84
N LEU A 7 37.55 1.52 10.83
CA LEU A 7 37.08 2.17 9.60
C LEU A 7 36.32 1.18 8.69
N ASP A 8 36.71 -0.11 8.73
CA ASP A 8 36.04 -1.18 7.99
C ASP A 8 34.63 -1.43 8.56
N THR A 9 34.50 -1.53 9.89
CA THR A 9 33.19 -1.72 10.54
C THR A 9 32.26 -0.52 10.32
N ASP A 10 32.76 0.71 10.47
CA ASP A 10 31.95 1.93 10.22
C ASP A 10 31.52 2.07 8.75
N ASN A 11 32.30 1.52 7.81
CA ASN A 11 31.98 1.53 6.38
C ASN A 11 30.98 0.42 6.00
N ASP A 12 31.05 -0.74 6.64
CA ASP A 12 30.09 -1.83 6.48
C ASP A 12 28.71 -1.44 7.02
N ASP A 13 28.63 -0.80 8.19
CA ASP A 13 27.36 -0.29 8.77
C ASP A 13 26.72 0.80 7.89
N ALA A 14 27.55 1.67 7.29
CA ALA A 14 27.10 2.71 6.37
C ALA A 14 26.58 2.11 5.04
N ALA A 15 27.21 1.06 4.54
CA ALA A 15 26.77 0.34 3.34
C ALA A 15 25.44 -0.40 3.59
N GLU A 16 25.31 -1.09 4.73
CA GLU A 16 24.06 -1.77 5.12
C GLU A 16 22.90 -0.77 5.26
N THR A 17 23.15 0.37 5.91
CA THR A 17 22.15 1.45 6.05
C THR A 17 21.73 2.00 4.69
N LEU A 18 22.66 2.17 3.76
CA LEU A 18 22.37 2.65 2.41
C LEU A 18 21.55 1.63 1.60
N ASP A 19 21.84 0.34 1.75
CA ASP A 19 21.09 -0.73 1.08
C ASP A 19 19.66 -0.87 1.62
N LEU A 20 19.49 -0.73 2.94
CA LEU A 20 18.17 -0.65 3.55
C LEU A 20 17.40 0.57 3.03
N THR A 21 18.05 1.73 2.96
CA THR A 21 17.45 2.96 2.45
C THR A 21 17.04 2.81 0.99
N ARG A 22 17.90 2.24 0.14
CA ARG A 22 17.61 1.95 -1.26
C ARG A 22 16.40 1.04 -1.41
N THR A 23 16.33 -0.03 -0.61
CA THR A 23 15.22 -0.98 -0.60
C THR A 23 13.91 -0.31 -0.19
N LEU A 24 13.96 0.56 0.83
CA LEU A 24 12.79 1.30 1.28
C LEU A 24 12.30 2.28 0.20
N ILE A 25 13.21 3.01 -0.44
CA ILE A 25 12.86 3.92 -1.54
C ILE A 25 12.24 3.14 -2.70
N MET A 26 12.85 2.01 -3.10
CA MET A 26 12.32 1.18 -4.20
C MET A 26 10.93 0.63 -3.87
N THR A 27 10.73 0.17 -2.63
CA THR A 27 9.41 -0.29 -2.15
C THR A 27 8.39 0.84 -2.18
N GLY A 28 8.79 2.05 -1.76
CA GLY A 28 7.95 3.25 -1.83
C GLY A 28 7.55 3.61 -3.26
N ILE A 29 8.50 3.57 -4.21
CA ILE A 29 8.24 3.79 -5.64
C ILE A 29 7.23 2.75 -6.16
N LYS A 30 7.48 1.46 -5.92
CA LYS A 30 6.59 0.38 -6.37
C LYS A 30 5.19 0.53 -5.77
N SER A 31 5.09 0.87 -4.49
CA SER A 31 3.83 1.08 -3.80
C SER A 31 3.06 2.27 -4.37
N ALA A 32 3.71 3.41 -4.58
CA ALA A 32 3.06 4.59 -5.16
C ALA A 32 2.59 4.34 -6.60
N SER A 33 3.40 3.69 -7.43
CA SER A 33 2.99 3.28 -8.78
C SER A 33 1.79 2.33 -8.74
N LYS A 34 1.79 1.38 -7.81
CA LYS A 34 0.66 0.46 -7.64
C LYS A 34 -0.62 1.18 -7.20
N THR A 35 -0.51 2.20 -6.35
CA THR A 35 -1.65 3.06 -5.97
C THR A 35 -2.26 3.74 -7.20
N LEU A 36 -1.45 4.31 -8.09
CA LEU A 36 -1.96 4.92 -9.33
C LEU A 36 -2.67 3.88 -10.21
N GLN A 37 -2.07 2.70 -10.38
CA GLN A 37 -2.66 1.62 -11.15
C GLN A 37 -4.02 1.18 -10.60
N ILE A 38 -4.12 0.96 -9.28
CA ILE A 38 -5.38 0.55 -8.64
C ILE A 38 -6.45 1.62 -8.88
N ILE A 39 -6.12 2.89 -8.68
CA ILE A 39 -7.08 4.00 -8.87
C ILE A 39 -7.47 4.12 -10.35
N SER A 40 -6.52 3.93 -11.28
CA SER A 40 -6.78 4.02 -12.73
C SER A 40 -7.73 2.94 -13.25
N GLN A 41 -7.75 1.77 -12.61
CA GLN A 41 -8.58 0.62 -13.00
C GLN A 41 -10.02 0.72 -12.48
N ASN A 42 -10.30 1.68 -11.60
CA ASN A 42 -11.62 1.85 -11.01
C ASN A 42 -12.52 2.70 -11.92
N ASP A 43 -13.37 2.04 -12.71
CA ASP A 43 -14.34 2.67 -13.64
C ASP A 43 -15.62 3.21 -12.95
N SER A 44 -15.66 3.17 -11.61
CA SER A 44 -16.82 3.61 -10.84
C SER A 44 -16.98 5.14 -10.86
N LEU A 45 -18.02 5.63 -11.55
CA LEU A 45 -18.37 7.06 -11.64
C LEU A 45 -18.52 7.75 -10.26
N LEU A 46 -18.85 6.98 -9.21
CA LEU A 46 -19.02 7.46 -7.84
C LEU A 46 -17.69 7.65 -7.10
N GLU A 47 -16.64 6.93 -7.49
CA GLU A 47 -15.32 7.02 -6.86
C GLU A 47 -14.56 8.31 -7.22
N VAL A 48 -15.01 8.99 -8.26
CA VAL A 48 -14.45 10.26 -8.74
C VAL A 48 -14.62 11.41 -7.72
N PHE A 49 -15.52 11.25 -6.76
CA PHE A 49 -15.73 12.19 -5.65
C PHE A 49 -15.12 11.72 -4.33
N LEU A 50 -14.50 10.54 -4.27
CA LEU A 50 -13.86 10.10 -3.05
C LEU A 50 -12.62 10.95 -2.80
N LEU A 51 -12.71 11.77 -1.76
CA LEU A 51 -11.60 12.55 -1.21
C LEU A 51 -10.34 11.68 -1.06
N TYR A 52 -10.52 10.40 -0.71
CA TYR A 52 -9.44 9.43 -0.59
C TYR A 52 -8.70 9.16 -1.90
N ASN A 53 -9.40 8.88 -3.00
CA ASN A 53 -8.74 8.62 -4.29
C ASN A 53 -7.96 9.85 -4.75
N LEU A 54 -8.54 11.06 -4.60
CA LEU A 54 -7.83 12.30 -4.92
C LEU A 54 -6.53 12.44 -4.11
N GLU A 55 -6.60 12.30 -2.79
CA GLU A 55 -5.44 12.46 -1.91
C GLU A 55 -4.40 11.36 -2.14
N PHE A 56 -4.82 10.12 -2.40
CA PHE A 56 -3.91 9.03 -2.74
C PHE A 56 -3.24 9.22 -4.11
N THR A 57 -3.98 9.66 -5.13
CA THR A 57 -3.39 10.02 -6.43
C THR A 57 -2.38 11.14 -6.26
N TYR A 58 -2.73 12.21 -5.55
CA TYR A 58 -1.85 13.35 -5.34
C TYR A 58 -0.59 12.97 -4.54
N ALA A 59 -0.74 12.22 -3.44
CA ALA A 59 0.38 11.76 -2.64
C ALA A 59 1.31 10.80 -3.39
N ALA A 60 0.75 9.86 -4.16
CA ALA A 60 1.53 8.96 -5.01
C ALA A 60 2.29 9.74 -6.09
N ALA A 61 1.63 10.71 -6.73
CA ALA A 61 2.26 11.55 -7.75
C ALA A 61 3.42 12.36 -7.19
N ILE A 62 3.30 12.96 -5.99
CA ILE A 62 4.40 13.67 -5.35
C ILE A 62 5.58 12.73 -5.05
N HIS A 63 5.30 11.54 -4.50
CA HIS A 63 6.34 10.56 -4.21
C HIS A 63 7.10 10.14 -5.48
N LEU A 64 6.38 9.89 -6.57
CA LEU A 64 6.97 9.50 -7.85
C LEU A 64 7.71 10.68 -8.51
N ALA A 65 7.19 11.91 -8.43
CA ALA A 65 7.90 13.09 -8.93
C ALA A 65 9.23 13.32 -8.17
N MET A 66 9.22 13.17 -6.85
CA MET A 66 10.43 13.23 -6.04
C MET A 66 11.41 12.11 -6.38
N ALA A 67 10.92 10.87 -6.49
CA ALA A 67 11.75 9.73 -6.86
C ALA A 67 12.35 9.89 -8.26
N SER A 68 11.61 10.44 -9.21
CA SER A 68 12.12 10.75 -10.56
C SER A 68 13.26 11.76 -10.55
N ALA A 69 13.23 12.73 -9.62
CA ALA A 69 14.31 13.71 -9.47
C ALA A 69 15.55 13.14 -8.75
N LEU A 70 15.36 12.22 -7.80
CA LEU A 70 16.44 11.62 -7.03
C LEU A 70 17.08 10.42 -7.74
N SER A 71 16.28 9.64 -8.47
CA SER A 71 16.62 8.35 -9.05
C SER A 71 15.93 8.14 -10.41
N PRO A 72 16.29 8.90 -11.47
CA PRO A 72 15.59 8.86 -12.76
C PRO A 72 15.60 7.48 -13.44
N GLU A 73 16.58 6.64 -13.13
CA GLU A 73 16.75 5.31 -13.73
C GLU A 73 15.94 4.20 -13.04
N ALA A 74 15.31 4.49 -11.91
CA ALA A 74 14.67 3.47 -11.10
C ALA A 74 13.31 2.99 -11.65
N PHE A 75 12.62 3.82 -12.43
CA PHE A 75 11.31 3.53 -13.00
C PHE A 75 10.95 4.54 -14.12
N ASP A 76 9.84 4.30 -14.82
CA ASP A 76 9.32 5.24 -15.83
C ASP A 76 8.54 6.39 -15.18
N GLY A 77 9.28 7.40 -14.71
CA GLY A 77 8.73 8.61 -14.10
C GLY A 77 7.74 9.37 -15.00
N LYS A 78 7.96 9.33 -16.32
CA LYS A 78 7.08 10.03 -17.27
C LYS A 78 5.74 9.32 -17.41
N ALA A 79 5.74 7.99 -17.51
CA ALA A 79 4.50 7.21 -17.55
C ALA A 79 3.69 7.40 -16.26
N SER A 80 4.33 7.34 -15.09
CA SER A 80 3.67 7.57 -13.80
C SER A 80 3.08 8.98 -13.67
N ALA A 81 3.82 10.02 -14.10
CA ALA A 81 3.29 11.38 -14.11
C ALA A 81 2.07 11.50 -15.04
N GLN A 82 2.15 10.94 -16.24
CA GLN A 82 1.04 10.94 -17.20
C GLN A 82 -0.20 10.23 -16.63
N GLU A 83 -0.02 9.09 -15.96
CA GLU A 83 -1.10 8.34 -15.30
C GLU A 83 -1.77 9.17 -14.20
N ALA A 84 -0.99 9.79 -13.31
CA ALA A 84 -1.52 10.68 -12.28
C ALA A 84 -2.29 11.87 -12.88
N HIS A 85 -1.74 12.52 -13.91
CA HIS A 85 -2.40 13.64 -14.59
C HIS A 85 -3.71 13.21 -15.25
N SER A 86 -3.76 11.99 -15.83
CA SER A 86 -4.96 11.42 -16.44
C SER A 86 -6.06 11.17 -15.40
N ILE A 87 -5.71 10.59 -14.25
CA ILE A 87 -6.65 10.37 -13.14
C ILE A 87 -7.21 11.72 -12.67
N LEU A 88 -6.36 12.71 -12.46
CA LEU A 88 -6.79 14.05 -12.04
C LEU A 88 -7.67 14.73 -13.10
N ASP A 89 -7.36 14.59 -14.40
CA ASP A 89 -8.20 15.11 -15.48
C ASP A 89 -9.57 14.46 -15.52
N GLN A 90 -9.65 13.15 -15.29
CA GLN A 90 -10.92 12.44 -15.17
C GLN A 90 -11.71 12.93 -13.94
N MET A 91 -11.04 13.21 -12.83
CA MET A 91 -11.71 13.80 -11.67
C MET A 91 -12.25 15.20 -11.97
N ILE A 92 -11.47 16.02 -12.69
CA ILE A 92 -11.86 17.37 -13.09
C ILE A 92 -13.04 17.35 -14.07
N SER A 93 -13.01 16.48 -15.08
CA SER A 93 -14.06 16.38 -16.10
C SER A 93 -15.41 15.95 -15.51
N ASN A 94 -15.37 15.15 -14.45
CA ASN A 94 -16.53 14.75 -13.66
C ASN A 94 -16.96 15.80 -12.62
N GLY A 95 -16.30 16.96 -12.55
CA GLY A 95 -16.71 18.12 -11.76
C GLY A 95 -15.97 18.32 -10.44
N ASN A 96 -14.93 17.54 -10.14
CA ASN A 96 -14.12 17.71 -8.94
C ASN A 96 -13.25 18.97 -9.03
N LYS A 97 -13.70 20.05 -8.37
CA LYS A 97 -12.96 21.34 -8.37
C LYS A 97 -11.66 21.28 -7.57
N VAL A 98 -11.57 20.42 -6.55
CA VAL A 98 -10.36 20.26 -5.72
C VAL A 98 -9.27 19.56 -6.54
N ALA A 99 -9.64 18.59 -7.37
CA ALA A 99 -8.71 17.92 -8.28
C ALA A 99 -8.00 18.90 -9.22
N ARG A 100 -8.68 19.95 -9.69
CA ARG A 100 -8.07 21.01 -10.50
C ARG A 100 -6.98 21.76 -9.73
N VAL A 101 -7.26 22.15 -8.49
CA VAL A 101 -6.27 22.83 -7.65
C VAL A 101 -5.09 21.89 -7.36
N ARG A 102 -5.35 20.63 -7.01
CA ARG A 102 -4.29 19.62 -6.80
C ARG A 102 -3.45 19.38 -8.03
N LYS A 103 -4.03 19.39 -9.22
CA LYS A 103 -3.28 19.26 -10.47
C LYS A 103 -2.39 20.47 -10.72
N GLU A 104 -2.88 21.68 -10.48
CA GLU A 104 -2.08 22.90 -10.58
C GLU A 104 -0.90 22.90 -9.58
N GLU A 105 -1.15 22.48 -8.33
CA GLU A 105 -0.12 22.30 -7.30
C GLU A 105 0.91 21.23 -7.71
N LEU A 106 0.44 20.09 -8.22
CA LEU A 106 1.29 18.98 -8.66
C LEU A 106 2.22 19.42 -9.79
N LEU A 107 1.71 20.08 -10.83
CA LEU A 107 2.52 20.60 -11.94
C LEU A 107 3.60 21.58 -11.45
N HIS A 108 3.27 22.41 -10.45
CA HIS A 108 4.24 23.30 -9.84
C HIS A 108 5.34 22.52 -9.09
N LEU A 109 4.96 21.53 -8.28
CA LEU A 109 5.90 20.67 -7.55
C LEU A 109 6.80 19.87 -8.49
N GLU A 110 6.25 19.30 -9.57
CA GLU A 110 7.03 18.62 -10.61
C GLU A 110 8.09 19.54 -11.22
N GLY A 111 7.73 20.80 -11.49
CA GLY A 111 8.67 21.83 -11.94
C GLY A 111 9.79 22.09 -10.92
N LEU A 112 9.47 22.18 -9.64
CA LEU A 112 10.45 22.35 -8.57
C LEU A 112 11.38 21.13 -8.43
N PHE A 113 10.84 19.92 -8.52
CA PHE A 113 11.65 18.70 -8.48
C PHE A 113 12.60 18.61 -9.68
N HIS A 114 12.14 18.98 -10.88
CA HIS A 114 12.99 19.08 -12.05
C HIS A 114 14.12 20.11 -11.86
N GLU A 115 13.82 21.27 -11.27
CA GLU A 115 14.84 22.27 -10.95
C GLU A 115 15.86 21.75 -9.93
N VAL A 116 15.42 21.02 -8.91
CA VAL A 116 16.32 20.39 -7.93
C VAL A 116 17.26 19.40 -8.61
N ALA A 117 16.74 18.54 -9.50
CA ALA A 117 17.55 17.59 -10.26
C ALA A 117 18.60 18.31 -11.13
N ALA A 118 18.19 19.33 -11.90
CA ALA A 118 19.09 20.12 -12.74
C ALA A 118 20.19 20.83 -11.92
N ARG A 119 19.84 21.36 -10.74
CA ARG A 119 20.81 21.97 -9.82
C ARG A 119 21.79 20.95 -9.24
N ALA A 120 21.33 19.74 -8.92
CA ALA A 120 22.20 18.66 -8.44
C ALA A 120 23.24 18.28 -9.50
N GLU A 121 22.80 18.10 -10.75
CA GLU A 121 23.68 17.85 -11.91
C GLU A 121 24.69 18.99 -12.11
N SER A 122 24.24 20.25 -12.05
CA SER A 122 25.12 21.42 -12.20
C SER A 122 26.23 21.50 -11.14
N LYS A 123 25.99 20.89 -9.96
CA LYS A 123 26.95 20.80 -8.86
C LYS A 123 27.81 19.54 -8.92
N GLY A 124 27.64 18.71 -9.95
CA GLY A 124 28.35 17.43 -10.12
C GLY A 124 27.86 16.32 -9.18
N LEU A 125 26.71 16.49 -8.53
CA LEU A 125 26.11 15.42 -7.74
C LEU A 125 25.50 14.38 -8.67
N GLN A 126 25.77 13.10 -8.37
CA GLN A 126 25.19 12.00 -9.12
C GLN A 126 23.82 11.61 -8.54
N PRO A 127 22.83 11.30 -9.39
CA PRO A 127 21.57 10.73 -8.94
C PRO A 127 21.79 9.44 -8.15
N LEU A 128 20.91 9.17 -7.19
CA LEU A 128 20.96 7.95 -6.40
C LEU A 128 20.57 6.77 -7.30
N SER A 129 21.54 5.91 -7.62
CA SER A 129 21.24 4.68 -8.37
C SER A 129 20.57 3.68 -7.43
N LEU A 130 19.35 3.24 -7.76
CA LEU A 130 18.58 2.31 -6.93
C LEU A 130 18.67 0.85 -7.39
N THR A 131 19.68 0.47 -8.18
CA THR A 131 19.92 -0.93 -8.54
C THR A 131 20.28 -1.72 -7.29
N THR A 132 19.28 -2.27 -6.61
CA THR A 132 19.47 -3.22 -5.53
C THR A 132 19.82 -4.57 -6.16
N ALA A 133 20.85 -5.24 -5.66
CA ALA A 133 21.23 -6.60 -6.04
C ALA A 133 20.23 -7.67 -5.56
N LEU A 134 18.94 -7.34 -5.46
CA LEU A 134 17.86 -8.31 -5.28
C LEU A 134 17.43 -8.80 -6.66
N GLY A 135 18.36 -9.45 -7.35
CA GLY A 135 18.02 -10.36 -8.43
C GLY A 135 17.27 -11.54 -7.82
N ARG A 136 15.94 -11.55 -7.97
CA ARG A 136 15.04 -12.68 -8.20
C ARG A 136 13.63 -12.23 -7.84
N GLU A 137 13.06 -11.36 -8.67
CA GLU A 137 11.61 -11.37 -8.82
C GLU A 137 11.26 -12.77 -9.33
N VAL A 138 10.65 -13.58 -8.47
CA VAL A 138 9.95 -14.79 -8.90
C VAL A 138 8.73 -14.27 -9.64
N ASP A 139 8.75 -14.41 -10.97
CA ASP A 139 7.57 -14.29 -11.81
C ASP A 139 6.43 -15.12 -11.19
N PRO A 140 5.28 -14.51 -10.85
CA PRO A 140 4.09 -15.28 -10.49
C PRO A 140 3.43 -15.96 -11.70
N ASP A 141 3.88 -15.68 -12.92
CA ASP A 141 3.27 -16.17 -14.15
C ASP A 141 3.80 -17.55 -14.57
N GLU A 142 3.57 -18.58 -13.74
CA GLU A 142 3.71 -19.96 -14.25
C GLU A 142 2.75 -20.99 -13.63
N HIS A 143 1.64 -20.59 -13.01
CA HIS A 143 0.53 -21.51 -12.72
C HIS A 143 -0.74 -21.02 -13.41
N GLY A 144 -0.93 -21.48 -14.65
CA GLY A 144 -2.11 -21.22 -15.46
C GLY A 144 -3.39 -21.67 -14.75
N PHE A 145 -4.15 -20.72 -14.23
CA PHE A 145 -5.52 -20.95 -13.80
C PHE A 145 -6.41 -20.94 -15.04
N ARG A 146 -6.87 -22.13 -15.43
CA ARG A 146 -7.85 -22.34 -16.48
C ARG A 146 -9.15 -21.64 -16.05
N VAL A 147 -9.53 -20.59 -16.77
CA VAL A 147 -10.87 -19.97 -16.63
C VAL A 147 -11.91 -21.02 -17.06
N GLY A 148 -12.49 -21.68 -16.07
CA GLY A 148 -13.74 -22.40 -16.21
C GLY A 148 -14.89 -21.41 -16.09
N THR A 149 -15.69 -21.34 -17.16
CA THR A 149 -16.88 -20.52 -17.28
C THR A 149 -17.95 -20.95 -16.27
N GLU A 150 -18.22 -20.15 -15.24
CA GLU A 150 -19.46 -20.23 -14.45
C GLU A 150 -19.99 -18.83 -14.09
N GLU A 151 -20.35 -18.06 -15.12
CA GLU A 151 -21.41 -17.05 -14.98
C GLU A 151 -22.75 -17.80 -14.92
N GLN A 152 -23.34 -17.96 -13.73
CA GLN A 152 -24.80 -18.07 -13.47
C GLN A 152 -25.09 -18.58 -12.05
N HIS A 153 -25.06 -17.73 -10.99
CA HIS A 153 -25.95 -17.99 -9.82
C HIS A 153 -26.17 -16.91 -8.75
N LEU A 154 -26.07 -15.60 -8.99
CA LEU A 154 -26.48 -14.61 -7.99
C LEU A 154 -27.43 -13.55 -8.56
N ARG A 155 -28.58 -14.03 -9.05
CA ARG A 155 -29.80 -13.23 -9.23
C ARG A 155 -30.97 -13.94 -8.56
N GLN A 156 -31.04 -13.86 -7.24
CA GLN A 156 -32.25 -14.11 -6.45
C GLN A 156 -31.90 -13.88 -4.99
N LEU A 157 -32.21 -12.70 -4.46
CA LEU A 157 -32.80 -12.48 -3.13
C LEU A 157 -33.27 -11.01 -3.09
N SER A 158 -34.32 -10.73 -3.84
CA SER A 158 -35.20 -9.60 -3.58
C SER A 158 -36.48 -10.19 -3.01
N ASP A 159 -36.67 -10.14 -1.69
CA ASP A 159 -37.97 -9.81 -1.11
C ASP A 159 -37.89 -9.54 0.40
N ASP A 160 -38.63 -8.52 0.80
CA ASP A 160 -39.28 -8.28 2.09
C ASP A 160 -38.49 -8.20 3.41
N MET A 161 -38.46 -6.98 3.98
CA MET A 161 -39.08 -6.66 5.28
C MET A 161 -38.88 -5.17 5.61
N LEU A 162 -39.99 -4.41 5.58
CA LEU A 162 -40.13 -3.09 6.19
C LEU A 162 -40.01 -3.18 7.73
N PRO A 163 -39.61 -2.11 8.42
CA PRO A 163 -40.11 -1.87 9.77
C PRO A 163 -40.96 -0.60 9.86
N ASP A 164 -42.16 -0.79 10.40
CA ASP A 164 -43.07 0.24 10.88
C ASP A 164 -42.43 1.08 12.01
N ALA A 165 -42.79 2.36 12.03
CA ALA A 165 -42.50 3.28 13.12
C ALA A 165 -43.50 3.09 14.27
N HIS A 166 -43.04 3.02 15.53
CA HIS A 166 -43.66 3.59 16.75
C HIS A 166 -42.87 3.20 18.03
N GLY A 167 -42.44 4.19 18.83
CA GLY A 167 -42.23 4.04 20.30
C GLY A 167 -40.81 4.22 20.88
N ASP A 168 -40.56 5.40 21.46
CA ASP A 168 -39.59 5.86 22.52
C ASP A 168 -38.12 5.35 22.64
N PRO A 169 -37.17 6.24 23.05
CA PRO A 169 -35.74 5.92 23.10
C PRO A 169 -35.32 5.39 24.47
N GLU A 170 -35.08 4.09 24.58
CA GLU A 170 -34.19 3.55 25.63
C GLU A 170 -32.75 3.58 25.12
N TYR A 171 -31.87 4.26 25.86
CA TYR A 171 -30.44 4.28 25.61
C TYR A 171 -29.87 2.88 25.86
N ASP A 172 -29.71 2.09 24.80
CA ASP A 172 -29.05 0.79 24.87
C ASP A 172 -27.53 0.94 24.78
N HIS A 173 -26.85 0.30 25.72
CA HIS A 173 -25.42 0.37 25.98
C HIS A 173 -24.72 -0.81 25.29
N SER A 174 -24.92 -0.98 23.98
CA SER A 174 -24.35 -2.11 23.22
C SER A 174 -23.32 -1.71 22.14
N MET A 175 -22.90 -0.44 22.05
CA MET A 175 -21.89 0.03 21.08
C MET A 175 -20.43 -0.40 21.37
N TYR A 176 -20.18 -1.38 22.24
CA TYR A 176 -18.84 -1.96 22.44
C TYR A 176 -18.88 -3.49 22.41
N HIS A 177 -19.41 -4.07 21.34
CA HIS A 177 -18.92 -5.38 20.91
C HIS A 177 -18.37 -5.22 19.50
N GLY A 178 -17.05 -5.02 19.43
CA GLY A 178 -16.32 -5.06 18.18
C GLY A 178 -16.56 -6.43 17.55
N ASP A 179 -17.20 -6.41 16.40
CA ASP A 179 -17.40 -7.57 15.54
C ASP A 179 -16.01 -8.00 15.06
N VAL A 180 -15.36 -8.89 15.83
CA VAL A 180 -14.11 -9.52 15.40
C VAL A 180 -14.52 -10.50 14.31
N LEU A 181 -14.45 -10.02 13.06
CA LEU A 181 -14.50 -10.85 11.86
C LEU A 181 -13.54 -12.04 12.05
N MET A 182 -14.09 -13.22 12.32
CA MET A 182 -13.31 -14.45 12.37
C MET A 182 -12.74 -14.69 10.96
N PRO A 183 -11.41 -14.84 10.81
CA PRO A 183 -10.82 -15.11 9.51
C PRO A 183 -11.34 -16.43 8.95
N SER A 184 -11.54 -16.48 7.62
CA SER A 184 -12.00 -17.67 6.92
C SER A 184 -11.00 -18.82 7.10
N THR A 185 -11.50 -20.05 7.17
CA THR A 185 -10.65 -21.25 7.33
C THR A 185 -9.67 -21.44 6.18
N GLU A 186 -9.98 -20.89 5.01
CA GLU A 186 -9.08 -20.85 3.83
C GLU A 186 -7.89 -19.93 4.07
N LEU A 187 -8.12 -18.72 4.61
CA LEU A 187 -7.05 -17.77 4.96
C LEU A 187 -6.12 -18.35 6.04
N LEU A 188 -6.67 -19.03 7.04
CA LEU A 188 -5.87 -19.68 8.08
C LEU A 188 -5.01 -20.81 7.51
N ASN A 189 -5.53 -21.53 6.52
CA ASN A 189 -4.79 -22.59 5.83
C ASN A 189 -3.68 -22.03 4.93
N ASP A 190 -3.89 -20.88 4.30
CA ASP A 190 -2.87 -20.14 3.53
C ASP A 190 -1.73 -19.61 4.42
N ILE A 191 -2.06 -19.24 5.66
CA ILE A 191 -1.09 -18.81 6.69
C ILE A 191 -0.42 -20.02 7.37
N GLY A 192 -0.94 -21.24 7.15
CA GLY A 192 -0.41 -22.48 7.72
C GLY A 192 -0.71 -22.70 9.20
N ILE A 193 -1.72 -21.99 9.74
CA ILE A 193 -2.16 -22.13 11.15
C ILE A 193 -3.53 -22.80 11.21
N SER A 194 -3.74 -23.67 12.20
CA SER A 194 -5.07 -24.26 12.39
C SER A 194 -6.03 -23.28 13.08
N SER A 195 -7.33 -23.45 12.87
CA SER A 195 -8.35 -22.67 13.58
C SER A 195 -8.27 -22.81 15.11
N VAL A 196 -7.81 -23.96 15.61
CA VAL A 196 -7.60 -24.20 17.06
C VAL A 196 -6.42 -23.39 17.59
N GLU A 197 -5.34 -23.32 16.81
CA GLU A 197 -4.14 -22.55 17.14
C GLU A 197 -4.41 -21.03 17.13
N PHE A 198 -5.17 -20.57 16.14
CA PHE A 198 -5.61 -19.18 16.05
C PHE A 198 -6.44 -18.73 17.27
N LEU A 199 -7.38 -19.57 17.72
CA LEU A 199 -8.17 -19.29 18.92
C LEU A 199 -7.29 -19.20 20.19
N GLY A 200 -6.28 -20.07 20.31
CA GLY A 200 -5.31 -20.01 21.39
C GLY A 200 -4.49 -18.71 21.41
N ILE A 201 -4.13 -18.19 20.23
CA ILE A 201 -3.42 -16.91 20.09
C ILE A 201 -4.31 -15.73 20.52
N ILE A 202 -5.58 -15.70 20.08
CA ILE A 202 -6.51 -14.65 20.48
C ILE A 202 -6.75 -14.66 21.99
N GLU A 203 -6.91 -15.85 22.58
CA GLU A 203 -7.10 -16.01 24.03
C GLU A 203 -5.87 -15.52 24.81
N GLN A 204 -4.66 -15.78 24.31
CA GLN A 204 -3.40 -15.31 24.90
C GLN A 204 -3.24 -13.78 24.82
N ILE A 205 -3.72 -13.14 23.75
CA ILE A 205 -3.72 -11.68 23.60
C ILE A 205 -4.74 -11.04 24.55
N GLY A 206 -5.90 -11.68 24.73
CA GLY A 206 -6.96 -11.21 25.62
C GLY A 206 -6.66 -11.36 27.12
N ASN A 207 -5.73 -12.25 27.49
CA ASN A 207 -5.42 -12.53 28.89
C ASN A 207 -3.94 -12.90 29.10
N PRO A 208 -3.03 -11.91 29.16
CA PRO A 208 -1.57 -12.12 29.19
C PRO A 208 -1.04 -12.79 30.46
N ASP A 209 -1.85 -12.95 31.52
CA ASP A 209 -1.43 -13.53 32.81
C ASP A 209 -1.71 -15.04 32.92
N THR A 210 -2.20 -15.70 31.87
CA THR A 210 -2.44 -17.17 31.85
C THR A 210 -1.34 -17.88 31.06
N GLY A 211 -0.12 -17.85 31.60
CA GLY A 211 1.00 -18.63 31.07
C GLY A 211 0.80 -20.13 31.27
N TYR A 212 0.19 -20.81 30.29
CA TYR A 212 0.30 -22.26 30.19
C TYR A 212 1.69 -22.61 29.63
N SER A 213 2.60 -22.97 30.54
CA SER A 213 3.88 -23.59 30.21
C SER A 213 3.64 -24.91 29.48
N LEU A 214 3.77 -24.90 28.15
CA LEU A 214 3.88 -26.11 27.33
C LEU A 214 5.32 -26.67 27.43
N LEU A 215 5.77 -26.99 28.64
CA LEU A 215 6.99 -27.75 28.90
C LEU A 215 6.80 -28.61 30.16
N ASP A 216 5.91 -29.60 30.10
CA ASP A 216 6.07 -30.85 30.85
C ASP A 216 5.18 -31.95 30.27
N LEU A 217 5.72 -32.69 29.30
CA LEU A 217 5.26 -34.04 28.98
C LEU A 217 6.50 -34.86 28.67
N GLY A 218 7.18 -35.25 29.74
CA GLY A 218 8.36 -36.08 29.69
C GLY A 218 8.65 -36.73 31.03
N GLN A 219 7.72 -37.57 31.53
CA GLN A 219 8.02 -38.78 32.31
C GLN A 219 6.90 -39.80 32.20
#